data_AF-A0A7W1WNP8-F1
#
_entry.id   AF-A0A7W1WNP8-F1
#
_cell.length_a   1.000
_cell.length_b   1.000
_cell.length_c   1.000
_cell.angle_alpha   90.00
_cell.angle_beta   90.00
_cell.angle_gamma   90.00
#
_symmetry.space_group_name_H-M   'P 1'
#
loop_
_entity.id
_entity.type
_entity.pdbx_description
1 polymer ?
#
loop_
_entity_poly.entity_id
_entity_poly.type
_entity_poly.pdbx_seq_one_letter_code
_entity_poly.pdbx_strand_id
1 'polypeptide(L)'
;MNMEVILNDLGVQSVYSCTQIIGGQDSSVWKVETSQGATYALRLLPRQRHQQFTREENIIRLVFDHGIPVPKVHLVKLWGSGPLC
;
A
#
# COMPACT_ATOMS: atom_id res chain seq x y z
N MET A 1 -3.17 15.05 3.73
CA MET A 1 -2.26 14.04 3.15
C MET A 1 -2.42 14.09 1.65
N ASN A 2 -1.38 14.43 0.90
CA ASN A 2 -1.46 14.59 -0.56
C ASN A 2 -1.13 13.26 -1.24
N MET A 3 -2.11 12.65 -1.92
CA MET A 3 -1.95 11.34 -2.56
C MET A 3 -0.94 11.36 -3.71
N GLU A 4 -0.82 12.46 -4.43
CA GLU A 4 0.16 12.60 -5.53
C GLU A 4 1.60 12.48 -5.00
N VAL A 5 1.87 13.11 -3.85
CA VAL A 5 3.17 13.01 -3.18
C VAL A 5 3.45 11.56 -2.78
N ILE A 6 2.44 10.85 -2.25
CA ILE A 6 2.55 9.44 -1.86
C ILE A 6 2.88 8.56 -3.05
N LEU A 7 2.12 8.69 -4.13
CA LEU A 7 2.28 7.86 -5.30
C LEU A 7 3.62 8.12 -6.00
N ASN A 8 4.03 9.39 -6.10
CA ASN A 8 5.33 9.74 -6.67
C ASN A 8 6.50 9.17 -5.84
N ASP A 9 6.42 9.26 -4.52
CA ASP A 9 7.45 8.73 -3.61
C ASP A 9 7.53 7.18 -3.60
N LEU A 10 6.42 6.52 -3.97
CA LEU A 10 6.37 5.08 -4.24
C LEU A 10 6.81 4.72 -5.66
N GLY A 11 7.22 5.70 -6.48
CA GLY A 11 7.62 5.51 -7.88
C GLY A 11 6.46 5.25 -8.84
N VAL A 12 5.21 5.43 -8.41
CA VAL A 12 4.03 5.28 -9.24
C VAL A 12 3.82 6.58 -10.03
N GLN A 13 4.28 6.57 -11.28
CA GLN A 13 4.16 7.70 -12.19
C GLN A 13 2.90 7.60 -13.08
N SER A 14 2.53 8.73 -13.67
CA SER A 14 1.45 8.82 -14.66
C SER A 14 0.11 8.25 -14.17
N VAL A 15 -0.28 8.62 -12.95
CA VAL A 15 -1.58 8.23 -12.36
C VAL A 15 -2.71 8.87 -13.16
N TYR A 16 -3.60 8.03 -13.69
CA TYR A 16 -4.81 8.44 -14.40
C TYR A 16 -5.97 8.67 -13.42
N SER A 17 -6.13 7.78 -12.43
CA SER A 17 -7.16 7.89 -11.41
C SER A 17 -6.64 7.39 -10.06
N CYS A 18 -7.14 8.01 -8.99
CA CYS A 18 -6.90 7.58 -7.62
C CYS A 18 -8.19 7.73 -6.82
N THR A 19 -8.89 6.63 -6.59
CA THR A 19 -10.22 6.61 -5.97
C THR A 19 -10.17 5.88 -4.63
N GLN A 20 -10.69 6.51 -3.58
CA GLN A 20 -10.79 5.85 -2.29
C GLN A 20 -11.85 4.74 -2.35
N ILE A 21 -11.47 3.54 -1.91
CA ILE A 21 -12.41 2.45 -1.68
C ILE A 21 -12.95 2.62 -0.27
N ILE A 22 -14.26 2.85 -0.15
CA ILE A 22 -14.93 2.99 1.15
C ILE A 22 -15.17 1.59 1.71
N GLY A 23 -14.44 1.24 2.76
CA GLY A 23 -14.59 -0.04 3.45
C GLY A 23 -13.46 -0.29 4.46
N GLY A 24 -13.80 -0.98 5.56
CA GLY A 24 -12.87 -1.28 6.65
C GLY A 24 -12.63 -0.11 7.61
N GLN A 25 -12.50 -0.41 8.91
CA GLN A 25 -12.18 0.60 9.94
C GLN A 25 -10.68 0.72 10.22
N ASP A 26 -9.88 -0.20 9.66
CA ASP A 26 -8.51 -0.46 10.09
C ASP A 26 -7.44 0.21 9.21
N SER A 27 -7.80 0.55 7.96
CA SER A 27 -6.89 1.09 6.96
C SER A 27 -7.67 1.83 5.87
N SER A 28 -7.09 2.88 5.30
CA SER A 28 -7.64 3.51 4.10
C SER A 28 -7.10 2.81 2.86
N VAL A 29 -7.98 2.38 1.96
CA VAL A 29 -7.59 1.71 0.70
C VAL A 29 -7.95 2.60 -0.48
N TRP A 30 -7.04 2.69 -1.44
CA TRP A 30 -7.20 3.45 -2.67
C TRP A 30 -6.95 2.55 -3.87
N LYS A 31 -7.82 2.65 -4.88
CA LYS A 31 -7.58 2.11 -6.21
C LYS A 31 -6.78 3.15 -7.00
N VAL A 32 -5.65 2.74 -7.56
CA VAL A 32 -4.76 3.60 -8.36
C VAL A 32 -4.69 3.01 -9.76
N GLU A 33 -5.07 3.78 -10.77
CA GLU A 33 -4.98 3.39 -12.17
C GLU A 33 -3.91 4.25 -12.84
N THR A 34 -2.97 3.64 -13.54
CA THR A 34 -1.94 4.36 -14.30
C THR A 34 -2.37 4.54 -15.76
N SER A 35 -1.83 5.56 -16.43
CA SER A 35 -2.07 5.81 -17.86
C SER A 35 -1.58 4.66 -18.76
N GLN A 36 -0.68 3.82 -18.25
CA GLN A 36 -0.18 2.63 -18.92
C GLN A 36 -1.11 1.41 -18.77
N GLY A 37 -2.24 1.56 -18.08
CA GLY A 37 -3.24 0.50 -17.87
C GLY A 37 -2.97 -0.41 -16.66
N ALA A 38 -1.94 -0.12 -15.86
CA ALA A 38 -1.70 -0.87 -14.62
C ALA A 38 -2.66 -0.43 -13.52
N THR A 39 -3.15 -1.38 -12.73
CA THR A 39 -4.02 -1.11 -11.56
C THR A 39 -3.34 -1.59 -10.30
N TYR A 40 -3.25 -0.70 -9.30
CA TYR A 40 -2.68 -0.99 -7.99
C TYR A 40 -3.70 -0.72 -6.88
N ALA A 41 -3.54 -1.43 -5.77
CA ALA A 41 -4.19 -1.09 -4.50
C ALA A 41 -3.15 -0.44 -3.59
N LEU A 42 -3.42 0.79 -3.15
CA LEU A 42 -2.63 1.48 -2.14
C LEU A 42 -3.36 1.39 -0.79
N ARG A 43 -2.73 0.73 0.18
CA ARG A 43 -3.23 0.60 1.54
C ARG A 43 -2.43 1.51 2.47
N LEU A 44 -3.11 2.45 3.12
CA LEU A 44 -2.53 3.35 4.11
C LEU A 44 -2.93 2.86 5.51
N LEU A 45 -1.91 2.65 6.34
CA LEU A 45 -2.06 2.05 7.66
C LEU A 45 -1.71 3.07 8.75
N PRO A 46 -2.45 3.09 9.87
CA PRO A 46 -2.04 3.85 11.04
C PRO A 46 -0.68 3.37 11.55
N ARG A 47 0.18 4.29 12.00
CA ARG A 47 1.54 3.98 12.47
C ARG A 47 1.57 2.92 13.59
N GLN A 48 0.57 2.92 14.48
CA GLN A 48 0.50 1.94 15.57
C GLN A 48 0.34 0.49 15.08
N ARG A 49 -0.10 0.29 13.83
CA ARG A 49 -0.37 -1.03 13.25
C ARG A 49 0.80 -1.58 12.43
N HIS A 50 1.97 -0.95 12.44
CA HIS A 50 3.11 -1.42 11.66
C HIS A 50 3.50 -2.87 11.97
N GLN A 51 3.55 -3.26 13.26
CA GLN A 51 3.87 -4.64 13.65
C GLN A 51 2.81 -5.65 13.18
N GLN A 52 1.53 -5.26 13.18
CA GLN A 52 0.46 -6.08 12.64
C GLN A 52 0.66 -6.29 11.13
N PHE A 53 0.99 -5.23 10.40
CA PHE A 53 1.29 -5.31 8.98
C PHE A 53 2.47 -6.22 8.66
N THR A 54 3.57 -6.13 9.41
CA THR A 54 4.74 -7.01 9.20
C THR A 54 4.36 -8.49 9.37
N ARG A 55 3.47 -8.81 10.31
CA ARG A 55 2.96 -10.19 10.46
C ARG A 55 2.07 -10.58 9.28
N GLU A 56 1.16 -9.73 8.84
CA GLU A 56 0.32 -9.97 7.66
C GLU A 56 1.17 -10.19 6.39
N GLU A 57 2.19 -9.37 6.16
CA GLU A 57 3.11 -9.49 5.03
C GLU A 57 3.86 -10.83 5.03
N ASN A 58 4.37 -11.25 6.20
CA ASN A 58 5.03 -12.54 6.34
C ASN A 58 4.08 -13.71 6.03
N ILE A 59 2.82 -13.62 6.44
CA ILE A 59 1.80 -14.64 6.15
C ILE A 59 1.50 -14.65 4.65
N ILE A 60 1.29 -13.48 4.04
CA ILE A 60 1.05 -13.37 2.58
C ILE A 60 2.19 -14.01 1.81
N ARG A 61 3.44 -13.70 2.18
CA ARG A 61 4.62 -14.29 1.54
C ARG A 61 4.69 -15.81 1.70
N LEU A 62 4.48 -16.31 2.92
CA LEU A 62 4.46 -17.74 3.18
C LEU A 62 3.41 -18.46 2.33
N VAL A 63 2.21 -17.89 2.24
CA VAL A 63 1.09 -18.45 1.49
C VAL A 63 1.37 -18.39 -0.03
N PHE A 64 1.97 -17.30 -0.52
CA PHE A 64 2.44 -17.18 -1.90
C PHE A 64 3.43 -18.27 -2.28
N ASP A 65 4.41 -18.55 -1.39
CA ASP A 65 5.44 -19.58 -1.60
C ASP A 65 4.84 -21.00 -1.69
N HIS A 66 3.62 -21.20 -1.18
CA HIS A 66 2.86 -22.46 -1.31
C HIS A 66 1.91 -22.48 -2.51
N GLY A 67 2.03 -21.52 -3.43
CA GLY A 67 1.23 -21.47 -4.67
C GLY A 67 -0.22 -21.04 -4.47
N ILE A 68 -0.57 -20.53 -3.28
CA ILE A 68 -1.91 -20.02 -3.00
C ILE A 68 -2.01 -18.58 -3.53
N PRO A 69 -3.03 -18.24 -4.35
CA PRO A 69 -3.20 -16.90 -4.87
C PRO A 69 -3.40 -15.89 -3.74
N VAL A 70 -2.51 -14.91 -3.66
CA VAL A 70 -2.55 -13.81 -2.69
C VAL A 70 -2.15 -12.49 -3.36
N PRO A 71 -2.51 -11.33 -2.77
CA PRO A 71 -2.05 -10.05 -3.27
C PRO A 71 -0.52 -9.96 -3.27
N LYS A 72 0.06 -9.55 -4.39
CA LYS A 72 1.48 -9.24 -4.48
C LYS A 72 1.76 -7.87 -3.88
N VAL A 73 2.56 -7.82 -2.83
CA VAL A 73 3.04 -6.54 -2.26
C VAL A 73 4.24 -6.08 -3.09
N HIS A 74 4.13 -4.89 -3.69
CA HIS A 74 5.18 -4.34 -4.55
C HIS A 74 6.19 -3.47 -3.77
N LEU A 75 5.69 -2.68 -2.82
CA LEU A 75 6.51 -1.74 -2.05
C LEU A 75 5.84 -1.43 -0.72
N VAL A 76 6.64 -1.26 0.32
CA VAL A 76 6.22 -0.84 1.67
C VAL A 76 7.09 0.33 2.09
N LYS A 77 6.48 1.41 2.58
CA LYS A 77 7.22 2.58 3.07
C LYS A 77 6.58 3.14 4.33
N LEU A 78 7.42 3.51 5.29
CA LEU A 78 7.01 4.23 6.50
C LEU A 78 7.07 5.74 6.21
N TRP A 79 5.94 6.41 6.41
CA TRP A 79 5.86 7.86 6.26
C TRP A 79 5.94 8.54 7.62
N GLY A 80 6.81 9.57 7.75
CA GLY A 80 6.92 10.37 8.97
C GLY A 80 8.05 9.99 9.92
N SER A 81 9.10 9.32 9.43
CA SER A 81 10.39 9.26 10.12
C SER A 81 11.16 10.57 9.90
N GLY A 82 10.74 11.64 10.59
CA GLY A 82 11.73 12.59 11.09
C GLY A 82 12.60 11.88 12.12
N PRO A 83 13.86 12.32 12.36
CA PRO A 83 14.68 11.72 13.40
C PRO A 83 13.92 11.75 14.72
N LEU A 84 13.88 10.60 15.39
CA LEU A 84 13.59 10.57 16.82
C LEU A 84 14.80 11.25 17.48
N CYS A 85 14.67 12.55 17.75
CA CYS A 85 15.52 13.22 18.73
C CYS A 85 15.15 12.71 20.13
#